data_AF-A0A2S6GSA3-F1
#
_entry.id   AF-A0A2S6GSA3-F1
#
_cell.length_a   1.000
_cell.length_b   1.000
_cell.length_c   1.000
_cell.angle_alpha   90.00
_cell.angle_beta   90.00
_cell.angle_gamma   90.00
#
_symmetry.space_group_name_H-M   'P 1'
#
loop_
_entity.id
_entity.type
_entity.pdbx_description
1 polymer ?
#
loop_
_entity_poly.entity_id
_entity_poly.type
_entity_poly.pdbx_seq_one_letter_code
_entity_poly.pdbx_strand_id
1 'polypeptide(L)'
;MSSGGFRTSSVLTSLPTGLPVWRDARVVKATPDKAQVSVTVRALREGKVVYLAVPKLAGTKPFYLLDPRRLPVPPEEAAVPKIAARVAPAVEVDALDPVDLAVCGSVAVSRGGVRVGKGAGYADLELALLGEAGLIGADTVIATTVHDLQVIDGDLPETEHDFGIDLIVTPTRTITCDAPRRRPGLLWEHLTTDKIAAIPALEARRVRRGWPR
;
A
#
# COMPACT_ATOMS: atom_id res chain seq x y z
N MET A 1 33.54 -3.34 17.74
CA MET A 1 32.20 -2.81 17.41
C MET A 1 31.80 -3.40 16.07
N SER A 2 31.15 -4.57 16.08
CA SER A 2 30.72 -5.24 14.86
C SER A 2 29.41 -4.65 14.38
N SER A 3 29.43 -4.10 13.17
CA SER A 3 28.27 -3.74 12.38
C SER A 3 27.50 -5.00 11.99
N GLY A 4 26.51 -5.35 12.83
CA GLY A 4 25.54 -6.40 12.54
C GLY A 4 24.63 -5.96 11.40
N GLY A 5 25.03 -6.26 10.16
CA GLY A 5 24.18 -6.11 8.99
C GLY A 5 22.97 -7.03 9.13
N PHE A 6 21.80 -6.47 9.40
CA PHE A 6 20.53 -7.17 9.26
C PHE A 6 20.38 -7.61 7.80
N ARG A 7 20.67 -8.89 7.53
CA ARG A 7 20.20 -9.55 6.31
C ARG A 7 18.71 -9.75 6.48
N THR A 8 17.90 -8.82 5.98
CA THR A 8 16.47 -9.04 5.76
C THR A 8 16.31 -10.15 4.72
N SER A 9 16.29 -11.40 5.17
CA SER A 9 15.71 -12.51 4.42
C SER A 9 14.25 -12.15 4.17
N SER A 10 13.93 -11.67 2.97
CA SER A 10 12.54 -11.40 2.59
C SER A 10 11.85 -12.75 2.38
N VAL A 11 11.29 -13.31 3.45
CA VAL A 11 10.32 -14.39 3.32
C VAL A 11 9.12 -13.80 2.58
N LEU A 12 8.96 -14.20 1.31
CA LEU A 12 7.88 -13.76 0.43
C LEU A 12 6.55 -14.31 0.97
N THR A 13 5.96 -13.60 1.91
CA THR A 13 4.69 -13.99 2.52
C THR A 13 3.56 -13.40 1.68
N SER A 14 2.59 -14.24 1.32
CA SER A 14 1.35 -13.81 0.66
C SER A 14 0.17 -14.06 1.60
N LEU A 15 -0.95 -13.36 1.37
CA LEU A 15 -2.17 -13.54 2.15
C LEU A 15 -2.74 -14.96 1.94
N PRO A 16 -3.19 -15.69 2.97
CA PRO A 16 -3.71 -17.05 2.81
C PRO A 16 -4.92 -17.11 1.88
N THR A 17 -5.05 -18.17 1.06
CA THR A 17 -6.19 -18.36 0.12
C THR A 17 -7.53 -18.48 0.83
N GLY A 18 -7.54 -19.15 1.99
CA GLY A 18 -8.76 -19.36 2.78
C GLY A 18 -9.20 -18.13 3.57
N LEU A 19 -8.45 -17.04 3.53
CA LEU A 19 -8.80 -15.83 4.26
C LEU A 19 -9.93 -15.08 3.53
N PRO A 20 -11.09 -14.84 4.18
CA PRO A 20 -12.26 -14.25 3.51
C PRO A 20 -11.95 -12.94 2.79
N VAL A 21 -11.25 -12.02 3.44
CA VAL A 21 -10.87 -10.73 2.82
C VAL A 21 -10.08 -10.90 1.53
N TRP A 22 -9.19 -11.90 1.46
CA TRP A 22 -8.45 -12.18 0.23
C TRP A 22 -9.35 -12.80 -0.84
N ARG A 23 -10.18 -13.77 -0.45
CA ARG A 23 -11.09 -14.48 -1.35
C ARG A 23 -12.07 -13.52 -2.00
N ASP A 24 -12.66 -12.62 -1.21
CA ASP A 24 -13.73 -11.73 -1.64
C ASP A 24 -13.23 -10.47 -2.35
N ALA A 25 -11.99 -10.04 -2.09
CA ALA A 25 -11.41 -8.88 -2.76
C ALA A 25 -11.31 -9.07 -4.28
N ARG A 26 -11.77 -8.08 -5.04
CA ARG A 26 -11.66 -7.99 -6.51
C ARG A 26 -10.64 -6.93 -6.92
N VAL A 27 -10.54 -5.85 -6.15
CA VAL A 27 -9.63 -4.73 -6.36
C VAL A 27 -8.62 -4.67 -5.21
N VAL A 28 -7.35 -4.81 -5.55
CA VAL A 28 -6.25 -4.80 -4.59
C VAL A 28 -5.33 -3.60 -4.84
N LYS A 29 -5.04 -2.82 -3.81
CA LYS A 29 -3.94 -1.85 -3.86
C LYS A 29 -2.68 -2.49 -3.30
N ALA A 30 -1.55 -2.35 -3.99
CA ALA A 30 -0.26 -2.87 -3.55
C ALA A 30 0.85 -1.81 -3.61
N THR A 31 1.81 -1.90 -2.68
CA THR A 31 3.04 -1.10 -2.70
C THR A 31 4.10 -1.74 -3.60
N PRO A 32 4.89 -0.97 -4.39
CA PRO A 32 5.91 -1.47 -5.33
C PRO A 32 7.20 -1.99 -4.65
N ASP A 33 7.05 -2.69 -3.53
CA ASP A 33 8.13 -3.26 -2.75
C ASP A 33 8.39 -4.71 -3.15
N LYS A 34 9.67 -5.12 -3.19
CA LYS A 34 10.06 -6.51 -3.49
C LYS A 34 9.36 -7.54 -2.59
N ALA A 35 9.17 -7.21 -1.31
CA ALA A 35 8.49 -8.07 -0.34
C ALA A 35 7.00 -8.29 -0.68
N GLN A 36 6.39 -7.43 -1.49
CA GLN A 36 4.98 -7.48 -1.87
C GLN A 36 4.75 -8.04 -3.27
N VAL A 37 5.80 -8.38 -4.02
CA VAL A 37 5.67 -8.95 -5.37
C VAL A 37 4.84 -10.23 -5.35
N SER A 38 5.03 -11.12 -4.38
CA SER A 38 4.25 -12.37 -4.28
C SER A 38 2.75 -12.13 -4.12
N VAL A 39 2.36 -11.07 -3.40
CA VAL A 39 0.96 -10.66 -3.23
C VAL A 39 0.39 -10.23 -4.57
N THR A 40 1.10 -9.35 -5.30
CA THR A 40 0.69 -8.87 -6.62
C THR A 40 0.58 -10.00 -7.63
N VAL A 41 1.59 -10.87 -7.74
CA VAL A 41 1.56 -12.03 -8.64
C VAL A 41 0.33 -12.88 -8.39
N ARG A 42 0.05 -13.14 -7.12
CA ARG A 42 -1.07 -14.01 -6.77
C ARG A 42 -2.42 -13.36 -7.01
N ALA A 43 -2.58 -12.07 -6.69
CA ALA A 43 -3.80 -11.33 -7.01
C ALA A 43 -4.11 -11.42 -8.51
N LEU A 44 -3.10 -11.19 -9.36
CA LEU A 44 -3.25 -11.27 -10.81
C LEU A 44 -3.58 -12.68 -11.31
N ARG A 45 -2.91 -13.72 -10.77
CA ARG A 45 -3.23 -15.13 -11.10
C ARG A 45 -4.66 -15.51 -10.73
N GLU A 46 -5.19 -14.94 -9.66
CA GLU A 46 -6.58 -15.14 -9.20
C GLU A 46 -7.58 -14.19 -9.88
N GLY A 47 -7.16 -13.46 -10.92
CA GLY A 47 -8.04 -12.61 -11.74
C GLY A 47 -8.43 -11.28 -11.09
N LYS A 48 -7.76 -10.87 -10.01
CA LYS A 48 -8.01 -9.60 -9.31
C LYS A 48 -7.35 -8.45 -10.07
N VAL A 49 -8.00 -7.28 -10.06
CA VAL A 49 -7.38 -6.03 -10.54
C VAL A 49 -6.43 -5.52 -9.47
N VAL A 50 -5.22 -5.15 -9.85
CA VAL A 50 -4.23 -4.57 -8.93
C VAL A 50 -3.88 -3.14 -9.32
N TYR A 51 -4.02 -2.21 -8.38
CA TYR A 51 -3.43 -0.88 -8.46
C TYR A 51 -2.08 -0.86 -7.74
N LEU A 52 -1.00 -0.87 -8.52
CA LEU A 52 0.35 -0.81 -8.00
C LEU A 52 0.82 0.65 -7.93
N ALA A 53 1.21 1.14 -6.76
CA ALA A 53 1.67 2.53 -6.66
C ALA A 53 2.93 2.78 -7.51
N VAL A 54 2.97 3.92 -8.19
CA VAL A 54 4.16 4.42 -8.88
C VAL A 54 5.18 4.83 -7.80
N PRO A 55 6.46 4.39 -7.89
CA PRO A 55 7.47 4.74 -6.90
C PRO A 55 7.52 6.25 -6.64
N LYS A 56 7.46 6.61 -5.35
CA LYS A 56 7.47 8.00 -4.86
C LYS A 56 6.32 8.89 -5.37
N LEU A 57 5.26 8.32 -5.94
CA LEU A 57 4.13 9.07 -6.52
C LEU A 57 4.60 10.12 -7.55
N ALA A 58 5.62 9.77 -8.35
CA ALA A 58 6.39 10.71 -9.18
C ALA A 58 5.64 11.34 -10.38
N GLY A 59 4.31 11.18 -10.49
CA GLY A 59 3.51 11.70 -11.59
C GLY A 59 2.06 11.99 -11.19
N THR A 60 1.33 12.64 -12.09
CA THR A 60 -0.12 12.93 -11.91
C THR A 60 -0.98 11.66 -11.99
N LYS A 61 -0.40 10.59 -12.54
CA LYS A 61 -0.96 9.24 -12.64
C LYS A 61 -0.24 8.30 -11.66
N PRO A 62 -0.56 8.35 -10.35
CA PRO A 62 0.27 7.74 -9.32
C PRO A 62 0.12 6.22 -9.18
N PHE A 63 -0.69 5.55 -10.01
CA PHE A 63 -0.88 4.10 -9.94
C PHE A 63 -0.76 3.46 -11.33
N TYR A 64 -0.19 2.26 -11.39
CA TYR A 64 -0.29 1.38 -12.55
C TYR A 64 -1.54 0.49 -12.39
N LEU A 65 -2.38 0.44 -13.41
CA LEU A 65 -3.53 -0.47 -13.47
C LEU A 65 -3.09 -1.81 -14.07
N LEU A 66 -2.98 -2.83 -13.22
CA LEU A 66 -2.70 -4.20 -13.60
C LEU A 66 -4.02 -4.99 -13.67
N ASP A 67 -4.64 -5.00 -14.85
CA ASP A 67 -5.79 -5.87 -15.15
C ASP A 67 -5.28 -7.16 -15.82
N PRO A 68 -5.39 -8.34 -15.17
CA PRO A 68 -4.85 -9.59 -15.71
C PRO A 68 -5.47 -10.00 -17.06
N ARG A 69 -6.63 -9.46 -17.44
CA ARG A 69 -7.26 -9.71 -18.74
C ARG A 69 -6.66 -8.88 -19.88
N ARG A 70 -5.88 -7.84 -19.54
CA ARG A 70 -5.37 -6.84 -20.50
C ARG A 70 -3.85 -6.78 -20.54
N LEU A 71 -3.17 -7.41 -19.58
CA LEU A 71 -1.70 -7.39 -19.50
C LEU A 71 -1.08 -8.20 -20.65
N PRO A 72 -0.04 -7.67 -21.33
CA PRO A 72 0.63 -8.36 -22.43
C PRO A 72 1.69 -9.37 -21.96
N VAL A 73 1.90 -9.49 -20.65
CA VAL A 73 2.91 -10.36 -20.02
C VAL A 73 2.29 -11.14 -18.86
N PRO A 74 2.90 -12.28 -18.45
CA PRO A 74 2.42 -13.06 -17.33
C PRO A 74 2.41 -12.28 -15.99
N PRO A 75 1.58 -12.68 -15.01
CA PRO A 75 1.51 -12.08 -13.67
C PRO A 75 2.87 -11.88 -12.96
N GLU A 76 3.78 -12.83 -13.11
CA GLU A 76 5.12 -12.84 -12.51
C GLU A 76 5.98 -11.68 -13.00
N GLU A 77 5.87 -11.38 -14.29
CA GLU A 77 6.55 -10.25 -14.91
C GLU A 77 5.84 -8.94 -14.61
N ALA A 78 4.51 -8.90 -14.75
CA ALA A 78 3.72 -7.69 -14.52
C ALA A 78 3.84 -7.16 -13.08
N ALA A 79 4.03 -8.04 -12.09
CA ALA A 79 4.21 -7.66 -10.70
C ALA A 79 5.56 -6.98 -10.40
N VAL A 80 6.54 -7.07 -11.30
CA VAL A 80 7.83 -6.40 -11.15
C VAL A 80 7.66 -4.91 -11.46
N PRO A 81 7.93 -3.97 -10.52
CA PRO A 81 7.63 -2.56 -10.72
C PRO A 81 8.21 -1.92 -11.99
N LYS A 82 9.42 -2.35 -12.39
CA LYS A 82 10.05 -1.87 -13.64
C LYS A 82 9.34 -2.35 -14.90
N ILE A 83 8.76 -3.54 -14.86
CA ILE A 83 7.99 -4.10 -15.99
C ILE A 83 6.59 -3.49 -15.98
N ALA A 84 5.92 -3.42 -14.83
CA ALA A 84 4.64 -2.72 -14.65
C ALA A 84 4.67 -1.33 -15.31
N ALA A 85 5.72 -0.56 -15.05
CA ALA A 85 5.91 0.78 -15.63
C ALA A 85 5.94 0.83 -17.16
N ARG A 86 6.27 -0.29 -17.82
CA ARG A 86 6.33 -0.40 -19.29
C ARG A 86 5.09 -1.02 -19.90
N VAL A 87 4.45 -1.95 -19.19
CA VAL A 87 3.40 -2.81 -19.76
C VAL A 87 1.99 -2.42 -19.32
N ALA A 88 1.88 -1.65 -18.25
CA ALA A 88 0.60 -1.26 -17.67
C ALA A 88 0.36 0.25 -17.83
N PRO A 89 -0.89 0.66 -18.10
CA PRO A 89 -1.24 2.06 -18.11
C PRO A 89 -1.09 2.66 -16.70
N ALA A 90 -0.43 3.81 -16.63
CA ALA A 90 -0.52 4.66 -15.45
C ALA A 90 -1.87 5.39 -15.44
N VAL A 91 -2.51 5.48 -14.28
CA VAL A 91 -3.84 6.07 -14.09
C VAL A 91 -3.84 7.10 -12.96
N GLU A 92 -4.73 8.09 -13.08
CA GLU A 92 -4.98 9.09 -12.04
C GLU A 92 -5.79 8.48 -10.89
N VAL A 93 -5.77 9.13 -9.73
CA VAL A 93 -6.51 8.64 -8.55
C VAL A 93 -7.99 8.41 -8.86
N ASP A 94 -8.63 9.31 -9.60
CA ASP A 94 -10.07 9.27 -9.83
C ASP A 94 -10.50 8.26 -10.91
N ALA A 95 -9.53 7.59 -11.53
CA ALA A 95 -9.76 6.50 -12.48
C ALA A 95 -9.66 5.12 -11.83
N LEU A 96 -9.45 5.05 -10.51
CA LEU A 96 -9.45 3.81 -9.75
C LEU A 96 -10.86 3.39 -9.38
N ASP A 97 -11.10 2.08 -9.38
CA ASP A 97 -12.24 1.49 -8.70
C ASP A 97 -12.02 1.49 -7.17
N PRO A 98 -13.10 1.46 -6.36
CA PRO A 98 -13.00 1.31 -4.90
C PRO A 98 -12.13 0.11 -4.50
N VAL A 99 -11.26 0.29 -3.51
CA VAL A 99 -10.30 -0.72 -3.08
C VAL A 99 -10.90 -1.59 -1.99
N ASP A 100 -10.98 -2.90 -2.24
CA ASP A 100 -11.43 -3.88 -1.25
C ASP A 100 -10.31 -4.17 -0.22
N LEU A 101 -9.08 -4.29 -0.72
CA LEU A 101 -7.92 -4.68 0.07
C LEU A 101 -6.69 -3.85 -0.31
N ALA A 102 -6.12 -3.15 0.67
CA ALA A 102 -4.83 -2.48 0.52
C ALA A 102 -3.74 -3.27 1.24
N VAL A 103 -2.68 -3.65 0.53
CA VAL A 103 -1.51 -4.32 1.11
C VAL A 103 -0.32 -3.39 1.15
N CYS A 104 0.14 -3.10 2.35
CA CYS A 104 1.21 -2.15 2.62
C CYS A 104 2.48 -2.85 3.09
N GLY A 105 3.64 -2.31 2.69
CA GLY A 105 4.92 -2.75 3.22
C GLY A 105 5.17 -2.21 4.64
N SER A 106 5.81 -3.02 5.48
CA SER A 106 6.13 -2.68 6.87
C SER A 106 7.54 -3.13 7.24
N VAL A 107 8.20 -2.37 8.11
CA VAL A 107 9.46 -2.75 8.76
C VAL A 107 9.18 -3.40 10.11
N ALA A 108 8.21 -2.88 10.86
CA ALA A 108 7.72 -3.46 12.11
C ALA A 108 6.23 -3.15 12.28
N VAL A 109 5.52 -4.00 13.03
CA VAL A 109 4.10 -3.83 13.35
C VAL A 109 3.81 -4.25 14.79
N SER A 110 2.86 -3.59 15.45
CA SER A 110 2.33 -4.01 16.74
C SER A 110 0.99 -4.71 16.55
N ARG A 111 0.58 -5.52 17.53
CA ARG A 111 -0.73 -6.21 17.50
C ARG A 111 -1.93 -5.25 17.55
N GLY A 112 -1.72 -4.03 18.02
CA GLY A 112 -2.72 -2.96 17.96
C GLY A 112 -2.92 -2.36 16.56
N GLY A 113 -2.16 -2.82 15.57
CA GLY A 113 -2.24 -2.33 14.19
C GLY A 113 -1.36 -1.12 13.90
N VAL A 114 -0.50 -0.70 14.83
CA VAL A 114 0.51 0.34 14.55
C VAL A 114 1.58 -0.24 13.63
N ARG A 115 2.00 0.55 12.64
CA ARG A 115 2.99 0.14 11.63
C ARG A 115 4.11 1.16 11.54
N VAL A 116 5.34 0.64 11.51
CA VAL A 116 6.52 1.41 11.13
C VAL A 116 6.88 1.07 9.68
N GLY A 117 6.75 2.06 8.80
CA GLY A 117 7.18 1.97 7.41
C GLY A 117 8.69 2.19 7.23
N LYS A 118 9.15 2.31 5.98
CA LYS A 118 10.55 2.58 5.64
C LYS A 118 10.99 4.04 5.88
N GLY A 119 10.13 4.88 6.47
CA GLY A 119 10.43 6.27 6.85
C GLY A 119 10.19 7.34 5.78
N ALA A 120 9.86 6.98 4.52
CA ALA A 120 9.65 7.97 3.45
C ALA A 120 8.22 8.56 3.37
N GLY A 121 7.27 7.99 4.12
CA GLY A 121 5.87 8.44 4.19
C GLY A 121 5.01 8.23 2.94
N TYR A 122 5.54 7.61 1.86
CA TYR A 122 4.79 7.42 0.63
C TYR A 122 3.60 6.46 0.76
N ALA A 123 3.73 5.37 1.53
CA ALA A 123 2.62 4.44 1.72
C ALA A 123 1.42 5.09 2.41
N ASP A 124 1.67 5.95 3.39
CA ASP A 124 0.63 6.68 4.10
C ASP A 124 0.00 7.76 3.20
N LEU A 125 0.79 8.42 2.34
CA LEU A 125 0.27 9.33 1.33
C LEU A 125 -0.55 8.62 0.24
N GLU A 126 -0.13 7.43 -0.19
CA GLU A 126 -0.91 6.59 -1.10
C GLU A 126 -2.30 6.31 -0.52
N LEU A 127 -2.37 5.87 0.74
CA LEU A 127 -3.64 5.58 1.40
C LEU A 127 -4.46 6.85 1.64
N ALA A 128 -3.84 7.96 2.03
CA ALA A 128 -4.51 9.24 2.25
C ALA A 128 -5.11 9.81 0.96
N LEU A 129 -4.40 9.70 -0.17
CA LEU A 129 -4.91 10.10 -1.48
C LEU A 129 -6.18 9.31 -1.85
N LEU A 130 -6.17 8.00 -1.62
CA LEU A 130 -7.31 7.13 -1.93
C LEU A 130 -8.47 7.32 -0.94
N GLY A 131 -8.17 7.51 0.34
CA GLY A 131 -9.17 7.84 1.35
C GLY A 131 -9.88 9.15 1.01
N GLU A 132 -9.12 10.20 0.65
CA GLU A 132 -9.69 11.48 0.26
C GLU A 132 -10.56 11.39 -1.00
N ALA A 133 -10.23 10.46 -1.91
CA ALA A 133 -11.02 10.17 -3.09
C ALA A 133 -12.28 9.33 -2.81
N GLY A 134 -12.48 8.85 -1.57
CA GLY A 134 -13.55 7.92 -1.22
C GLY A 134 -13.33 6.49 -1.74
N LEU A 135 -12.11 6.15 -2.16
CA LEU A 135 -11.75 4.83 -2.71
C LEU A 135 -11.26 3.86 -1.63
N ILE A 136 -10.87 4.39 -0.47
CA ILE A 136 -10.57 3.63 0.74
C ILE A 136 -11.48 4.14 1.85
N GLY A 137 -12.20 3.23 2.50
CA GLY A 137 -13.19 3.57 3.51
C GLY A 137 -13.32 2.51 4.61
N ALA A 138 -14.46 2.51 5.30
CA ALA A 138 -14.75 1.58 6.39
C ALA A 138 -14.77 0.11 5.94
N ASP A 139 -15.15 -0.14 4.69
CA ASP A 139 -15.22 -1.48 4.10
C ASP A 139 -13.90 -1.96 3.52
N THR A 140 -12.88 -1.08 3.45
CA THR A 140 -11.55 -1.44 2.95
C THR A 140 -10.72 -2.05 4.06
N VAL A 141 -10.19 -3.26 3.82
CA VAL A 141 -9.22 -3.85 4.72
C VAL A 141 -7.80 -3.42 4.34
N ILE A 142 -7.03 -2.95 5.32
CA ILE A 142 -5.61 -2.64 5.17
C ILE A 142 -4.80 -3.74 5.85
N ALA A 143 -4.05 -4.48 5.06
CA ALA A 143 -3.23 -5.59 5.51
C ALA A 143 -1.73 -5.32 5.28
N THR A 144 -0.91 -6.09 5.99
CA THR A 144 0.54 -6.16 5.75
C THR A 144 1.00 -7.60 5.81
N THR A 145 2.03 -7.91 5.02
CA THR A 145 2.77 -9.16 5.16
C THR A 145 4.16 -8.86 5.73
N VAL A 146 4.53 -9.58 6.79
CA VAL A 146 5.79 -9.39 7.53
C VAL A 146 6.31 -10.73 8.05
N HIS A 147 7.58 -10.79 8.39
CA HIS A 147 8.13 -11.93 9.14
C HIS A 147 7.66 -11.89 10.60
N ASP A 148 7.59 -13.04 11.28
CA ASP A 148 7.17 -13.13 12.68
C ASP A 148 7.97 -12.22 13.62
N LEU A 149 9.29 -12.08 13.38
CA LEU A 149 10.20 -11.20 14.13
C LEU A 149 9.92 -9.70 13.95
N GLN A 150 9.14 -9.31 12.94
CA GLN A 150 8.74 -7.92 12.71
C GLN A 150 7.44 -7.59 13.45
N VAL A 151 6.80 -8.57 14.10
CA VAL A 151 5.69 -8.35 15.01
C VAL A 151 6.25 -8.06 16.40
N ILE A 152 6.09 -6.82 16.86
CA ILE A 152 6.64 -6.33 18.11
C ILE A 152 5.60 -6.47 19.21
N ASP A 153 5.98 -7.14 20.29
CA ASP A 153 5.21 -7.18 21.52
C ASP A 153 5.53 -5.89 22.33
N GLY A 154 4.79 -4.83 22.05
CA GLY A 154 4.94 -3.51 22.68
C GLY A 154 4.46 -2.37 21.79
N ASP A 155 4.63 -1.15 22.29
CA ASP A 155 4.23 0.06 21.57
C ASP A 155 5.25 0.40 20.48
N LEU A 156 4.72 0.87 19.35
CA LEU A 156 5.50 1.43 18.26
C LEU A 156 5.19 2.93 18.15
N PRO A 157 6.17 3.74 17.70
CA PRO A 157 5.90 5.14 17.43
C PRO A 157 4.86 5.25 16.32
N GLU A 158 3.86 6.11 16.54
CA GLU A 158 2.85 6.48 15.56
C GLU A 158 2.74 8.00 15.49
N THR A 159 2.33 8.48 14.33
CA THR A 159 2.10 9.90 14.05
C THR A 159 0.67 10.14 13.61
N GLU A 160 0.33 11.42 13.51
CA GLU A 160 -0.92 11.86 12.91
C GLU A 160 -1.02 11.57 11.39
N HIS A 161 0.00 10.98 10.76
CA HIS A 161 -0.09 10.62 9.34
C HIS A 161 -0.41 9.16 9.11
N ASP A 162 -0.20 8.32 10.13
CA ASP A 162 -0.17 6.89 9.93
C ASP A 162 -1.57 6.29 9.83
N PHE A 163 -1.70 5.33 8.92
CA PHE A 163 -2.83 4.42 8.86
C PHE A 163 -2.52 3.16 9.67
N GLY A 164 -3.48 2.75 10.48
CA GLY A 164 -3.44 1.46 11.16
C GLY A 164 -3.62 0.29 10.20
N ILE A 165 -3.17 -0.88 10.61
CA ILE A 165 -3.32 -2.14 9.88
C ILE A 165 -4.42 -2.95 10.55
N ASP A 166 -5.41 -3.42 9.78
CA ASP A 166 -6.43 -4.34 10.31
C ASP A 166 -5.89 -5.76 10.46
N LEU A 167 -4.98 -6.14 9.56
CA LEU A 167 -4.56 -7.51 9.42
C LEU A 167 -3.05 -7.65 9.20
N ILE A 168 -2.40 -8.38 10.09
CA ILE A 168 -1.00 -8.74 9.97
C ILE A 168 -0.91 -10.21 9.58
N VAL A 169 -0.24 -10.49 8.47
CA VAL A 169 0.03 -11.86 8.04
C VAL A 169 1.51 -12.15 8.12
N THR A 170 1.83 -13.24 8.80
CA THR A 170 3.16 -13.83 8.89
C THR A 170 3.16 -15.22 8.27
N PRO A 171 4.34 -15.82 8.03
CA PRO A 171 4.43 -17.22 7.61
C PRO A 171 3.71 -18.21 8.53
N THR A 172 3.62 -17.90 9.84
CA THR A 172 3.08 -18.84 10.83
C THR A 172 1.65 -18.54 11.25
N ARG A 173 1.17 -17.30 11.08
CA ARG A 173 -0.15 -16.90 11.59
C ARG A 173 -0.71 -15.67 10.90
N THR A 174 -2.01 -15.47 11.09
CA THR A 174 -2.73 -14.24 10.75
C THR A 174 -3.24 -13.62 12.04
N ILE A 175 -3.05 -12.31 12.20
CA ILE A 175 -3.42 -11.54 13.39
C ILE A 175 -4.37 -10.45 12.93
N THR A 176 -5.57 -10.43 13.50
CA THR A 176 -6.52 -9.31 13.38
C THR A 176 -6.18 -8.28 14.47
N CYS A 177 -6.11 -7.01 14.10
CA CYS A 177 -5.80 -5.92 15.02
C CYS A 177 -7.08 -5.33 15.61
N ASP A 178 -7.06 -5.06 16.93
CA ASP A 178 -8.28 -4.74 17.67
C ASP A 178 -8.76 -3.28 17.50
N ALA A 179 -7.86 -2.34 17.17
CA ALA A 179 -8.18 -0.91 17.11
C ALA A 179 -7.33 -0.12 16.07
N PRO A 180 -7.35 -0.51 14.78
CA PRO A 180 -6.58 0.18 13.77
C PRO A 180 -7.10 1.60 13.57
N ARG A 181 -6.22 2.61 13.73
CA ARG A 181 -6.57 4.00 13.42
C ARG A 181 -6.81 4.14 11.92
N ARG A 182 -7.98 4.67 11.54
CA ARG A 182 -8.33 5.01 10.15
C ARG A 182 -8.28 6.52 9.97
N ARG A 183 -7.89 6.97 8.78
CA ARG A 183 -7.96 8.38 8.39
C ARG A 183 -8.78 8.50 7.11
N PRO A 184 -9.68 9.49 7.02
CA PRO A 184 -10.50 9.67 5.83
C PRO A 184 -9.73 10.33 4.67
N GLY A 185 -8.50 10.83 4.86
CA GLY A 185 -7.77 11.51 3.79
C GLY A 185 -6.46 12.17 4.20
N LEU A 186 -6.02 13.12 3.38
CA LEU A 186 -4.78 13.90 3.57
C LEU A 186 -4.93 14.96 4.68
N LEU A 187 -3.88 15.11 5.47
CA LEU A 187 -3.69 16.24 6.40
C LEU A 187 -2.92 17.35 5.68
N TRP A 188 -3.66 18.22 4.97
CA TRP A 188 -3.09 19.26 4.13
C TRP A 188 -2.24 20.26 4.91
N GLU A 189 -2.66 20.57 6.14
CA GLU A 189 -1.99 21.45 7.09
C GLU A 189 -0.58 20.98 7.47
N HIS A 190 -0.29 19.68 7.31
CA HIS A 190 1.01 19.09 7.63
C HIS A 190 1.87 18.83 6.39
N LEU A 191 1.34 19.09 5.18
CA LEU A 191 2.09 18.96 3.94
C LEU A 191 2.84 20.25 3.64
N THR A 192 4.17 20.18 3.59
CA THR A 192 4.98 21.31 3.15
C THR A 192 4.77 21.58 1.66
N THR A 193 4.94 22.84 1.24
CA THR A 193 4.88 23.23 -0.18
C THR A 193 5.83 22.39 -1.04
N ASP A 194 7.04 22.11 -0.54
CA ASP A 194 8.01 21.26 -1.23
C ASP A 194 7.49 19.83 -1.43
N LYS A 195 6.81 19.26 -0.42
CA LYS A 195 6.25 17.91 -0.51
C LYS A 195 5.11 17.84 -1.53
N ILE A 196 4.26 18.88 -1.56
CA ILE A 196 3.17 19.01 -2.53
C ILE A 196 3.74 19.15 -3.94
N ALA A 197 4.73 20.03 -4.13
CA ALA A 197 5.40 20.24 -5.42
C ALA A 197 6.12 18.97 -5.93
N ALA A 198 6.69 18.18 -5.01
CA ALA A 198 7.38 16.93 -5.35
C ALA A 198 6.43 15.79 -5.76
N ILE A 199 5.13 15.88 -5.46
CA ILE A 199 4.13 14.85 -5.75
C ILE A 199 3.02 15.47 -6.60
N PRO A 200 3.09 15.32 -7.94
CA PRO A 200 2.15 16.00 -8.84
C PRO A 200 0.66 15.68 -8.59
N ALA A 201 0.37 14.48 -8.07
CA ALA A 201 -0.98 14.10 -7.68
C ALA A 201 -1.54 14.92 -6.50
N LEU A 202 -0.68 15.37 -5.57
CA LEU A 202 -1.07 16.27 -4.49
C LEU A 202 -1.34 17.67 -5.04
N GLU A 203 -0.45 18.19 -5.88
CA GLU A 203 -0.65 19.52 -6.50
C GLU A 203 -1.96 19.58 -7.31
N ALA A 204 -2.23 18.57 -8.13
CA ALA A 204 -3.47 18.48 -8.90
C ALA A 204 -4.74 18.45 -8.02
N ARG A 205 -4.66 17.88 -6.82
CA ARG A 205 -5.76 17.85 -5.85
C ARG A 205 -5.90 19.15 -5.07
N ARG A 206 -4.78 19.78 -4.70
CA ARG A 206 -4.73 21.08 -4.04
C ARG A 206 -5.44 22.14 -4.87
N VAL A 207 -5.15 22.17 -6.18
CA VAL A 207 -5.79 23.09 -7.15
C VAL A 207 -7.30 22.84 -7.22
N ARG A 208 -7.73 21.58 -7.29
CA ARG A 208 -9.17 21.23 -7.36
C ARG A 208 -9.96 21.60 -6.10
N ARG A 209 -9.32 21.56 -4.93
CA ARG A 209 -9.93 21.96 -3.66
C ARG A 209 -9.96 23.48 -3.44
N GLY A 210 -9.30 24.26 -4.30
CA GLY A 210 -9.21 25.72 -4.13
C GLY A 210 -8.32 26.15 -2.95
N TRP A 211 -7.37 25.31 -2.53
CA TRP A 211 -6.44 25.66 -1.45
C TRP A 211 -5.40 26.68 -1.95
N PRO A 212 -5.05 27.73 -1.16
CA PRO A 212 -4.07 28.74 -1.57
C PRO A 212 -2.69 28.13 -1.88
N ARG A 213 -1.95 28.79 -2.78
CA ARG A 213 -0.54 28.45 -3.11
C ARG A 213 0.40 28.73 -1.95
#